data_AF-A0A2D5Z6C0-F1
#
_entry.id   AF-A0A2D5Z6C0-F1
#
_cell.length_a   1.000
_cell.length_b   1.000
_cell.length_c   1.000
_cell.angle_alpha   90.00
_cell.angle_beta   90.00
_cell.angle_gamma   90.00
#
_symmetry.space_group_name_H-M   'P 1'
#
loop_
_entity.id
_entity.type
_entity.pdbx_description
1 polymer ?
#
loop_
_entity_poly.entity_id
_entity_poly.type
_entity_poly.pdbx_seq_one_letter_code
_entity_poly.pdbx_strand_id
1 'polypeptide(L)'
;MTTAATGCAPQPVRPQLGHAMSAGRHADVRLYLVNHLQPDRRHRQYLLDRMQLGVATLAEGYPEAGRRTFERIFDTLRTQGINADRTVASIVISDRVRFWKGEPFEQAMAYLYVGMHHAMRGDWSNLRAAADNALFHLRDFGEDETGRRLDNESIVYRALRDREDRDTLESFTAVRSNLALAWLLSAVANQQMGRREESDRQFDTVVQLDERLVDVVDTFRDGDYDTVLVVEFGRGPRKVATGPDGAIARFEPMLESDDAPLIVTANGRTREMPLVLDVNRMAQDHRWNNLEDMRTAKSRLGSLMMAGGTAAVVSDLDDKPSTATWVGLGLLLAGAAAKGGARADTEHCELLPQRVYVAPLRVSEADEPIALEVESDPSSRLLLTGLTAPPQGTAQLRLIRLVSHQAQPPAWARTGRVHYANDRYSGDAPGALPFILGGRCVRRPSAEVLADYQRAGHLERFTVSRLRDLYRSEGISWDDDDAGAQPRRHVLEGGTSLAAPLAGTAGFARLFCQEHLPYRPRGAWAQGLQVRAE
;
A
#
# COMPACT_ATOMS: atom_id res chain seq x y z
N MET A 1 -12.27 -26.90 46.31
CA MET A 1 -12.17 -25.60 45.61
C MET A 1 -10.90 -25.62 44.79
N THR A 2 -11.02 -25.91 43.50
CA THR A 2 -9.90 -26.05 42.56
C THR A 2 -9.82 -24.74 41.78
N THR A 3 -8.87 -23.89 42.13
CA THR A 3 -8.58 -22.64 41.42
C THR A 3 -7.99 -22.99 40.06
N ALA A 4 -8.81 -22.92 39.01
CA ALA A 4 -8.35 -23.01 37.64
C ALA A 4 -7.57 -21.73 37.31
N ALA A 5 -6.25 -21.85 37.23
CA ALA A 5 -5.40 -20.81 36.66
C ALA A 5 -5.73 -20.70 35.16
N THR A 6 -6.41 -19.63 34.77
CA THR A 6 -6.59 -19.24 33.37
C THR A 6 -5.24 -18.81 32.80
N GLY A 7 -4.48 -19.78 32.29
CA GLY A 7 -3.28 -19.51 31.51
C GLY A 7 -3.63 -18.68 30.29
N CYS A 8 -3.08 -17.47 30.18
CA CYS A 8 -3.17 -16.67 28.98
C CYS A 8 -2.59 -17.48 27.81
N ALA A 9 -3.43 -17.92 26.88
CA ALA A 9 -2.96 -18.51 25.64
C ALA A 9 -2.02 -17.49 24.97
N PRO A 10 -0.81 -17.88 24.54
CA PRO A 10 0.09 -16.98 23.87
C PRO A 10 -0.63 -16.40 22.65
N GLN A 11 -0.67 -15.07 22.54
CA GLN A 11 -1.25 -14.44 21.36
C GLN A 11 -0.48 -14.93 20.12
N PRO A 12 -1.16 -15.30 19.03
CA PRO A 12 -0.50 -15.71 17.81
C PRO A 12 0.44 -14.58 17.37
N VAL A 13 1.71 -14.92 17.15
CA VAL A 13 2.73 -13.97 16.71
C VAL A 13 2.29 -13.38 15.37
N ARG A 14 2.05 -12.07 15.31
CA ARG A 14 1.75 -11.36 14.06
C ARG A 14 2.91 -11.65 13.09
N PRO A 15 2.65 -12.26 11.93
CA PRO A 15 3.69 -12.48 10.94
C PRO A 15 4.27 -11.12 10.54
N GLN A 16 5.57 -11.09 10.26
CA GLN A 16 6.25 -9.88 9.79
C GLN A 16 5.75 -9.53 8.39
N LEU A 17 4.62 -8.81 8.29
CA LEU A 17 3.91 -8.60 7.02
C LEU A 17 4.80 -7.88 6.02
N GLY A 18 5.55 -6.86 6.45
CA GLY A 18 6.51 -6.16 5.58
C GLY A 18 7.58 -7.08 4.98
N HIS A 19 8.07 -8.08 5.74
CA HIS A 19 9.05 -9.05 5.22
C HIS A 19 8.41 -10.02 4.22
N ALA A 20 7.21 -10.52 4.52
CA ALA A 20 6.47 -11.38 3.59
C ALA A 20 6.12 -10.64 2.29
N MET A 21 5.72 -9.37 2.38
CA MET A 21 5.46 -8.50 1.24
C MET A 21 6.71 -8.33 0.37
N SER A 22 7.85 -8.00 0.99
CA SER A 22 9.14 -7.83 0.28
C SER A 22 9.63 -9.10 -0.40
N ALA A 23 9.26 -10.27 0.14
CA ALA A 23 9.56 -11.56 -0.45
C ALA A 23 8.60 -11.98 -1.58
N GLY A 24 7.66 -11.12 -1.98
CA GLY A 24 6.63 -11.41 -2.97
C GLY A 24 5.51 -12.32 -2.47
N ARG A 25 5.41 -12.61 -1.16
CA ARG A 25 4.36 -13.46 -0.58
C ARG A 25 3.06 -12.69 -0.30
N HIS A 26 2.57 -11.99 -1.33
CA HIS A 26 1.40 -11.10 -1.21
C HIS A 26 0.13 -11.85 -0.79
N ALA A 27 -0.05 -13.11 -1.24
CA ALA A 27 -1.23 -13.90 -0.94
C ALA A 27 -1.32 -14.23 0.56
N ASP A 28 -0.18 -14.56 1.16
CA ASP A 28 -0.09 -14.86 2.59
C ASP A 28 -0.44 -13.64 3.43
N VAL A 29 0.09 -12.47 3.04
CA VAL A 29 -0.22 -11.18 3.69
C VAL A 29 -1.71 -10.87 3.57
N ARG A 30 -2.29 -11.01 2.37
CA ARG A 30 -3.73 -10.76 2.15
C ARG A 30 -4.60 -11.68 2.99
N LEU A 31 -4.33 -12.99 3.00
CA LEU A 31 -5.13 -13.97 3.75
C LEU A 31 -5.04 -13.73 5.25
N TYR A 32 -3.84 -13.40 5.75
CA TYR A 32 -3.67 -13.01 7.13
C TYR A 32 -4.54 -11.80 7.46
N LEU A 33 -4.45 -10.72 6.67
CA LEU A 33 -5.18 -9.49 6.91
C LEU A 33 -6.70 -9.68 6.87
N VAL A 34 -7.23 -10.42 5.89
CA VAL A 34 -8.67 -10.71 5.76
C VAL A 34 -9.22 -11.37 7.03
N ASN A 35 -8.45 -12.28 7.64
CA ASN A 35 -8.86 -12.99 8.86
C ASN A 35 -8.72 -12.16 10.14
N HIS A 36 -8.06 -11.00 10.07
CA HIS A 36 -7.77 -10.14 11.23
C HIS A 36 -8.29 -8.71 11.08
N LEU A 37 -9.14 -8.44 10.08
CA LEU A 37 -9.73 -7.11 9.88
C LEU A 37 -10.57 -6.69 11.07
N GLN A 38 -10.36 -5.48 11.57
CA GLN A 38 -11.31 -4.87 12.50
C GLN A 38 -12.63 -4.51 11.78
N PRO A 39 -13.78 -5.06 12.24
CA PRO A 39 -15.07 -4.83 11.58
C PRO A 39 -15.67 -3.46 11.92
N ASP A 40 -15.40 -2.94 13.12
CA ASP A 40 -15.97 -1.67 13.60
C ASP A 40 -15.26 -0.46 12.97
N ARG A 41 -16.01 0.36 12.23
CA ARG A 41 -15.53 1.63 11.62
C ARG A 41 -14.97 2.63 12.62
N ARG A 42 -15.36 2.53 13.89
CA ARG A 42 -14.91 3.42 14.97
C ARG A 42 -13.61 2.92 15.61
N HIS A 43 -13.22 1.67 15.34
CA HIS A 43 -12.00 1.11 15.88
C HIS A 43 -10.78 1.74 15.22
N ARG A 44 -9.73 2.05 16.00
CA ARG A 44 -8.55 2.75 15.49
C ARG A 44 -7.89 2.08 14.30
N GLN A 45 -7.75 0.77 14.39
CA GLN A 45 -7.10 -0.06 13.38
C GLN A 45 -7.94 -0.25 12.08
N TYR A 46 -9.20 0.19 12.04
CA TYR A 46 -10.11 -0.07 10.91
C TYR A 46 -9.55 0.37 9.55
N LEU A 47 -9.04 1.61 9.49
CA LEU A 47 -8.51 2.18 8.25
C LEU A 47 -7.16 1.55 7.91
N LEU A 48 -6.28 1.39 8.91
CA LEU A 48 -4.96 0.79 8.73
C LEU A 48 -5.04 -0.64 8.18
N ASP A 49 -5.90 -1.50 8.75
CA ASP A 49 -6.10 -2.87 8.27
C ASP A 49 -6.55 -2.91 6.80
N ARG A 50 -7.46 -1.99 6.43
CA ARG A 50 -7.98 -1.91 5.06
C ARG A 50 -6.94 -1.37 4.10
N MET A 51 -6.16 -0.38 4.52
CA MET A 51 -5.04 0.13 3.74
C MET A 51 -4.03 -0.99 3.48
N GLN A 52 -3.60 -1.70 4.52
CA GLN A 52 -2.69 -2.84 4.38
C GLN A 52 -3.28 -3.91 3.44
N LEU A 53 -4.56 -4.26 3.62
CA LEU A 53 -5.23 -5.23 2.76
C LEU A 53 -5.28 -4.75 1.30
N GLY A 54 -5.60 -3.48 1.07
CA GLY A 54 -5.66 -2.87 -0.25
C GLY A 54 -4.31 -2.92 -0.96
N VAL A 55 -3.24 -2.51 -0.28
CA VAL A 55 -1.86 -2.53 -0.81
C VAL A 55 -1.46 -3.96 -1.21
N ALA A 56 -1.64 -4.93 -0.31
CA ALA A 56 -1.33 -6.33 -0.61
C ALA A 56 -2.18 -6.90 -1.77
N THR A 57 -3.42 -6.45 -1.89
CA THR A 57 -4.34 -6.88 -2.95
C THR A 57 -3.95 -6.34 -4.33
N LEU A 58 -3.57 -5.06 -4.42
CA LEU A 58 -3.12 -4.47 -5.68
C LEU A 58 -1.74 -4.96 -6.10
N ALA A 59 -0.81 -5.10 -5.17
CA ALA A 59 0.53 -5.62 -5.48
C ALA A 59 0.52 -7.06 -6.01
N GLU A 60 -0.49 -7.86 -5.66
CA GLU A 60 -0.71 -9.16 -6.26
C GLU A 60 -1.43 -9.11 -7.60
N GLY A 61 -2.00 -7.97 -8.00
CA GLY A 61 -2.69 -7.82 -9.27
C GLY A 61 -4.18 -8.17 -9.24
N TYR A 62 -4.86 -8.01 -8.11
CA TYR A 62 -6.30 -8.28 -7.97
C TYR A 62 -7.14 -7.00 -7.77
N PRO A 63 -7.24 -6.10 -8.76
CA PRO A 63 -8.00 -4.88 -8.57
C PRO A 63 -9.46 -5.16 -8.25
N GLU A 64 -10.14 -6.09 -8.92
CA GLU A 64 -11.56 -6.40 -8.66
C GLU A 64 -11.82 -6.83 -7.21
N ALA A 65 -10.97 -7.69 -6.64
CA ALA A 65 -11.09 -8.12 -5.25
C ALA A 65 -10.89 -6.97 -4.24
N GLY A 66 -10.17 -5.91 -4.65
CA GLY A 66 -9.91 -4.73 -3.84
C GLY A 66 -11.07 -3.74 -3.77
N ARG A 67 -12.09 -3.84 -4.65
CA ARG A 67 -13.13 -2.80 -4.84
C ARG A 67 -13.77 -2.33 -3.53
N ARG A 68 -14.38 -3.25 -2.77
CA ARG A 68 -15.05 -2.91 -1.50
C ARG A 68 -14.08 -2.37 -0.45
N THR A 69 -12.82 -2.80 -0.49
CA THR A 69 -11.79 -2.33 0.45
C THR A 69 -11.44 -0.88 0.13
N PHE A 70 -11.21 -0.54 -1.14
CA PHE A 70 -10.88 0.83 -1.56
C PHE A 70 -12.03 1.80 -1.46
N GLU A 71 -13.27 1.38 -1.75
CA GLU A 71 -14.47 2.19 -1.48
C GLU A 71 -14.54 2.60 0.00
N ARG A 72 -14.29 1.64 0.91
CA ARG A 72 -14.28 1.91 2.36
C ARG A 72 -13.14 2.82 2.79
N ILE A 73 -11.93 2.66 2.21
CA ILE A 73 -10.80 3.55 2.47
C ILE A 73 -11.16 4.97 2.05
N PHE A 74 -11.62 5.14 0.80
CA PHE A 74 -11.97 6.45 0.24
C PHE A 74 -13.09 7.13 1.04
N ASP A 75 -14.15 6.39 1.36
CA ASP A 75 -15.24 6.88 2.20
C ASP A 75 -14.76 7.34 3.57
N THR A 76 -13.91 6.55 4.22
CA THR A 76 -13.38 6.87 5.54
C THR A 76 -12.49 8.12 5.48
N LEU A 77 -11.59 8.23 4.50
CA LEU A 77 -10.75 9.41 4.30
C LEU A 77 -11.58 10.68 4.03
N ARG A 78 -12.62 10.58 3.19
CA ARG A 78 -13.48 11.72 2.82
C ARG A 78 -14.41 12.17 3.95
N THR A 79 -15.09 11.24 4.62
CA THR A 79 -16.10 11.56 5.64
C THR A 79 -15.51 12.10 6.93
N GLN A 80 -14.24 11.79 7.21
CA GLN A 80 -13.59 12.15 8.47
C GLN A 80 -12.87 13.50 8.43
N GLY A 81 -13.28 14.39 7.52
CA GLY A 81 -13.01 15.82 7.58
C GLY A 81 -11.61 16.27 7.13
N ILE A 82 -10.81 15.39 6.52
CA ILE A 82 -9.51 15.80 5.95
C ILE A 82 -9.71 16.84 4.82
N ASN A 83 -10.89 16.84 4.17
CA ASN A 83 -11.24 17.76 3.08
C ASN A 83 -12.53 18.59 3.31
N ALA A 84 -13.06 18.66 4.54
CA ALA A 84 -14.22 19.53 4.81
C ALA A 84 -13.84 21.02 4.68
N ASP A 85 -12.60 21.35 5.05
CA ASP A 85 -11.91 22.60 4.71
C ASP A 85 -10.69 22.23 3.86
N ARG A 86 -10.70 22.54 2.56
CA ARG A 86 -9.59 22.30 1.63
C ARG A 86 -8.29 23.06 1.99
N THR A 87 -8.29 23.75 3.11
CA THR A 87 -7.29 24.74 3.51
C THR A 87 -6.07 24.09 4.15
N VAL A 88 -6.23 23.01 4.94
CA VAL A 88 -5.14 22.29 5.63
C VAL A 88 -5.67 20.94 6.13
N ALA A 89 -4.88 19.86 6.10
CA ALA A 89 -5.23 18.61 6.78
C ALA A 89 -5.63 18.91 8.25
N SER A 90 -6.93 18.86 8.53
CA SER A 90 -7.49 19.41 9.76
C SER A 90 -7.33 18.43 10.92
N ILE A 91 -6.67 18.89 11.97
CA ILE A 91 -6.58 18.17 13.23
C ILE A 91 -7.88 18.43 13.97
N VAL A 92 -8.88 17.57 13.75
CA VAL A 92 -10.00 17.46 14.67
C VAL A 92 -9.48 16.83 15.96
N ILE A 93 -8.99 17.67 16.87
CA ILE A 93 -8.71 17.31 18.27
C ILE A 93 -10.08 17.20 18.95
N SER A 94 -10.83 16.14 18.66
CA SER A 94 -11.86 15.70 19.56
C SER A 94 -11.37 14.39 20.18
N ASP A 95 -11.06 14.42 21.47
CA ASP A 95 -10.66 13.26 22.28
C ASP A 95 -11.72 12.12 22.28
N ARG A 96 -12.86 12.33 21.61
CA ARG A 96 -13.98 11.39 21.52
C ARG A 96 -13.89 10.39 20.38
N VAL A 97 -12.98 10.53 19.41
CA VAL A 97 -12.83 9.52 18.35
C VAL A 97 -11.36 9.14 18.20
N ARG A 98 -10.97 8.03 18.84
CA ARG A 98 -9.64 7.41 18.75
C ARG A 98 -9.57 6.58 17.47
N PHE A 99 -9.42 7.21 16.31
CA PHE A 99 -9.23 6.50 15.05
C PHE A 99 -7.84 6.75 14.44
N TRP A 100 -7.21 5.71 13.89
CA TRP A 100 -5.96 5.88 13.15
C TRP A 100 -6.30 6.54 11.82
N LYS A 101 -5.72 7.73 11.60
CA LYS A 101 -5.79 8.44 10.32
C LYS A 101 -4.55 8.21 9.45
N GLY A 102 -3.45 7.75 10.05
CA GLY A 102 -2.12 7.80 9.47
C GLY A 102 -1.56 9.22 9.43
N GLU A 103 -0.25 9.33 9.19
CA GLU A 103 0.39 10.61 8.88
C GLU A 103 -0.08 11.14 7.51
N PRO A 104 0.08 12.45 7.22
CA PRO A 104 -0.22 13.01 5.91
C PRO A 104 0.35 12.20 4.73
N PHE A 105 1.59 11.71 4.79
CA PHE A 105 2.13 10.92 3.67
C PHE A 105 1.42 9.56 3.51
N GLU A 106 1.04 8.90 4.62
CA GLU A 106 0.29 7.65 4.57
C GLU A 106 -1.11 7.86 3.98
N GLN A 107 -1.76 8.98 4.33
CA GLN A 107 -3.06 9.37 3.77
C GLN A 107 -2.97 9.65 2.27
N ALA A 108 -1.94 10.38 1.84
CA ALA A 108 -1.72 10.65 0.43
C ALA A 108 -1.45 9.35 -0.35
N MET A 109 -0.63 8.44 0.19
CA MET A 109 -0.44 7.10 -0.38
C MET A 109 -1.74 6.31 -0.43
N ALA A 110 -2.58 6.36 0.60
CA ALA A 110 -3.88 5.68 0.60
C ALA A 110 -4.79 6.18 -0.54
N TYR A 111 -4.84 7.49 -0.78
CA TYR A 111 -5.54 8.06 -1.94
C TYR A 111 -4.94 7.60 -3.27
N LEU A 112 -3.61 7.57 -3.39
CA LEU A 112 -2.96 7.07 -4.60
C LEU A 112 -3.27 5.59 -4.86
N TYR A 113 -3.33 4.74 -3.84
CA TYR A 113 -3.76 3.35 -4.02
C TYR A 113 -5.23 3.24 -4.43
N VAL A 114 -6.12 4.07 -3.89
CA VAL A 114 -7.52 4.15 -4.39
C VAL A 114 -7.52 4.49 -5.87
N GLY A 115 -6.76 5.53 -6.27
CA GLY A 115 -6.68 5.93 -7.67
C GLY A 115 -6.12 4.84 -8.58
N MET A 116 -5.02 4.20 -8.19
CA MET A 116 -4.39 3.11 -8.94
C MET A 116 -5.31 1.89 -9.04
N HIS A 117 -6.07 1.56 -8.00
CA HIS A 117 -7.13 0.54 -8.07
C HIS A 117 -8.11 0.83 -9.21
N HIS A 118 -8.60 2.07 -9.33
CA HIS A 118 -9.52 2.47 -10.39
C HIS A 118 -8.86 2.44 -11.77
N ALA A 119 -7.64 2.96 -11.92
CA ALA A 119 -6.93 2.95 -13.20
C ALA A 119 -6.55 1.54 -13.69
N MET A 120 -6.24 0.60 -12.79
CA MET A 120 -6.04 -0.81 -13.15
C MET A 120 -7.30 -1.46 -13.73
N ARG A 121 -8.46 -0.82 -13.56
CA ARG A 121 -9.77 -1.22 -14.12
C ARG A 121 -10.21 -0.33 -15.29
N GLY A 122 -9.33 0.56 -15.77
CA GLY A 122 -9.59 1.50 -16.85
C GLY A 122 -10.32 2.78 -16.45
N ASP A 123 -10.54 3.02 -15.15
CA ASP A 123 -11.27 4.19 -14.65
C ASP A 123 -10.33 5.35 -14.29
N TRP A 124 -9.93 6.08 -15.33
CA TRP A 124 -9.03 7.22 -15.24
C TRP A 124 -9.65 8.43 -14.53
N SER A 125 -10.98 8.59 -14.60
CA SER A 125 -11.68 9.70 -13.91
C SER A 125 -11.56 9.58 -12.39
N ASN A 126 -11.73 8.37 -11.85
CA ASN A 126 -11.56 8.14 -10.42
C ASN A 126 -10.09 8.14 -9.99
N LEU A 127 -9.14 7.75 -10.86
CA LEU A 127 -7.71 8.00 -10.60
C LEU A 127 -7.44 9.49 -10.43
N ARG A 128 -7.87 10.34 -11.37
CA ARG A 128 -7.69 11.79 -11.29
C ARG A 128 -8.25 12.35 -9.99
N ALA A 129 -9.50 11.99 -9.66
CA ALA A 129 -10.16 12.47 -8.44
C ALA A 129 -9.41 12.03 -7.17
N ALA A 130 -8.92 10.79 -7.11
CA ALA A 130 -8.16 10.31 -5.96
C ALA A 130 -6.78 10.98 -5.86
N ALA A 131 -6.08 11.16 -6.99
CA ALA A 131 -4.80 11.86 -7.04
C ALA A 131 -4.94 13.34 -6.62
N ASP A 132 -5.98 14.04 -7.08
CA ASP A 132 -6.31 15.41 -6.63
C ASP A 132 -6.55 15.47 -5.11
N ASN A 133 -7.20 14.44 -4.53
CA ASN A 133 -7.39 14.36 -3.08
C ASN A 133 -6.08 14.06 -2.31
N ALA A 134 -5.06 13.48 -2.94
CA ALA A 134 -3.74 13.28 -2.35
C ALA A 134 -2.90 14.58 -2.31
N LEU A 135 -3.36 15.64 -3.00
CA LEU A 135 -2.67 16.92 -3.16
C LEU A 135 -3.18 18.01 -2.19
N PHE A 136 -3.66 17.61 -1.02
CA PHE A 136 -4.09 18.54 0.03
C PHE A 136 -2.94 19.44 0.52
N HIS A 137 -3.29 20.61 1.08
CA HIS A 137 -2.32 21.55 1.61
C HIS A 137 -1.63 21.00 2.86
N LEU A 138 -0.33 21.23 2.94
CA LEU A 138 0.53 20.86 4.05
C LEU A 138 0.79 22.08 4.95
N ARG A 139 1.17 21.83 6.19
CA ARG A 139 1.58 22.89 7.12
C ARG A 139 3.09 23.06 7.04
N ASP A 140 3.54 24.27 6.80
CA ASP A 140 4.94 24.66 6.89
C ASP A 140 5.14 25.58 8.10
N PHE A 141 6.04 25.20 9.01
CA PHE A 141 6.39 25.97 10.20
C PHE A 141 7.58 26.91 9.97
N GLY A 142 8.11 26.95 8.74
CA GLY A 142 9.14 27.88 8.32
C GLY A 142 10.57 27.41 8.60
N GLU A 143 11.48 28.38 8.56
CA GLU A 143 12.92 28.20 8.71
C GLU A 143 13.41 28.78 10.05
N ASP A 144 14.57 28.32 10.49
CA ASP A 144 15.32 28.86 11.62
C ASP A 144 16.07 30.15 11.24
N GLU A 145 16.78 30.74 12.20
CA GLU A 145 17.56 31.97 12.02
C GLU A 145 18.68 31.83 10.97
N THR A 146 19.06 30.61 10.61
CA THR A 146 20.08 30.32 9.59
C THR A 146 19.50 30.07 8.20
N GLY A 147 18.18 30.21 8.04
CA GLY A 147 17.46 29.84 6.80
C GLY A 147 17.41 28.33 6.59
N ARG A 148 17.74 27.53 7.62
CA ARG A 148 17.55 26.08 7.57
C ARG A 148 16.16 25.77 8.00
N ARG A 149 15.55 24.86 7.27
CA ARG A 149 14.23 24.37 7.59
C ARG A 149 14.18 23.77 8.99
N LEU A 150 13.19 24.16 9.78
CA LEU A 150 13.05 23.66 11.14
C LEU A 150 12.81 22.15 11.12
N ASP A 151 13.57 21.43 11.95
CA ASP A 151 13.28 20.04 12.28
C ASP A 151 12.24 19.95 13.40
N ASN A 152 11.68 18.75 13.59
CA ASN A 152 10.62 18.50 14.57
C ASN A 152 11.01 18.93 16.00
N GLU A 153 12.29 18.75 16.36
CA GLU A 153 12.80 19.13 17.67
C GLU A 153 12.86 20.66 17.84
N SER A 154 13.32 21.37 16.82
CA SER A 154 13.42 22.82 16.80
C SER A 154 12.05 23.50 16.82
N ILE A 155 11.06 22.96 16.10
CA ILE A 155 9.66 23.43 16.16
C ILE A 155 9.15 23.38 17.60
N VAL A 156 9.40 22.26 18.29
CA VAL A 156 8.99 22.07 19.67
C VAL A 156 9.74 23.02 20.61
N TYR A 157 11.05 23.21 20.43
CA TYR A 157 11.81 24.16 21.23
C TYR A 157 11.35 25.60 21.05
N ARG A 158 11.02 26.01 19.82
CA ARG A 158 10.49 27.34 19.52
C ARG A 158 9.15 27.57 20.22
N ALA A 159 8.23 26.61 20.12
CA ALA A 159 6.94 26.66 20.80
C ALA A 159 7.07 26.70 22.34
N LEU A 160 8.15 26.16 22.91
CA LEU A 160 8.42 26.24 24.35
C LEU A 160 9.06 27.57 24.79
N ARG A 161 9.83 28.22 23.91
CA ARG A 161 10.52 29.48 24.18
C ARG A 161 9.58 30.68 24.12
N ASP A 162 8.67 30.70 23.15
CA ASP A 162 7.70 31.78 22.94
C ASP A 162 6.46 31.61 23.85
N ARG A 163 6.71 31.53 25.15
CA ARG A 163 5.72 31.26 26.22
C ARG A 163 4.57 32.28 26.30
N GLU A 164 4.77 33.49 25.79
CA GLU A 164 3.76 34.56 25.82
C GLU A 164 2.79 34.49 24.65
N ASP A 165 3.14 33.77 23.56
CA ASP A 165 2.35 33.75 22.34
C ASP A 165 1.84 32.32 22.07
N ARG A 166 0.69 31.99 22.68
CA ARG A 166 -0.03 30.73 22.42
C ARG A 166 -0.34 30.52 20.93
N ASP A 167 -0.24 31.56 20.11
CA ASP A 167 -0.42 31.55 18.66
C ASP A 167 0.76 30.94 17.88
N THR A 168 1.92 30.66 18.48
CA THR A 168 3.08 30.10 17.74
C THR A 168 2.84 28.68 17.19
N LEU A 169 1.93 27.90 17.79
CA LEU A 169 1.48 26.62 17.21
C LEU A 169 0.35 26.81 16.17
N GLU A 170 -0.23 28.00 16.11
CA GLU A 170 -1.26 28.39 15.13
C GLU A 170 -0.64 29.09 13.90
N SER A 171 0.57 29.66 14.04
CA SER A 171 1.32 30.29 12.94
C SER A 171 2.01 29.26 12.04
N PHE A 172 1.26 28.64 11.14
CA PHE A 172 1.82 27.89 10.01
C PHE A 172 1.38 28.53 8.69
N THR A 173 2.19 28.33 7.65
CA THR A 173 1.78 28.67 6.28
C THR A 173 1.24 27.42 5.60
N ALA A 174 0.04 27.51 5.03
CA ALA A 174 -0.49 26.44 4.20
C ALA A 174 0.28 26.42 2.86
N VAL A 175 1.00 25.33 2.59
CA VAL A 175 1.76 25.16 1.35
C VAL A 175 1.16 24.05 0.50
N ARG A 176 1.22 24.19 -0.82
CA ARG A 176 0.75 23.16 -1.76
C ARG A 176 1.60 21.90 -1.60
N SER A 177 0.97 20.73 -1.75
CA SER A 177 1.65 19.45 -1.74
C SER A 177 2.72 19.36 -2.84
N ASN A 178 3.92 18.91 -2.46
CA ASN A 178 5.04 18.62 -3.34
C ASN A 178 5.10 17.14 -3.77
N LEU A 179 3.97 16.42 -3.71
CA LEU A 179 3.89 15.00 -4.06
C LEU A 179 3.92 14.81 -5.58
N ALA A 180 5.12 14.74 -6.17
CA ALA A 180 5.34 14.59 -7.61
C ALA A 180 4.54 13.42 -8.22
N LEU A 181 4.50 12.26 -7.53
CA LEU A 181 3.72 11.10 -7.98
C LEU A 181 2.22 11.39 -8.17
N ALA A 182 1.61 12.17 -7.29
CA ALA A 182 0.19 12.51 -7.41
C ALA A 182 -0.06 13.48 -8.57
N TRP A 183 0.80 14.48 -8.75
CA TRP A 183 0.75 15.37 -9.92
C TRP A 183 0.90 14.58 -11.22
N LEU A 184 1.87 13.66 -11.28
CA LEU A 184 2.13 12.82 -12.46
C LEU A 184 0.94 11.92 -12.79
N LEU A 185 0.41 11.18 -11.80
CA LEU A 185 -0.73 10.30 -12.02
C LEU A 185 -2.01 11.06 -12.39
N SER A 186 -2.21 12.26 -11.82
CA SER A 186 -3.32 13.13 -12.24
C SER A 186 -3.14 13.62 -13.68
N ALA A 187 -1.91 13.99 -14.08
CA ALA A 187 -1.62 14.47 -15.43
C ALA A 187 -1.92 13.38 -16.47
N VAL A 188 -1.44 12.15 -16.21
CA VAL A 188 -1.73 10.96 -17.03
C VAL A 188 -3.23 10.71 -17.11
N ALA A 189 -3.94 10.75 -15.99
CA ALA A 189 -5.39 10.56 -15.97
C ALA A 189 -6.14 11.63 -16.79
N ASN A 190 -5.76 12.90 -16.68
CA ASN A 190 -6.31 13.98 -17.51
C ASN A 190 -6.04 13.73 -19.00
N GLN A 191 -4.82 13.27 -19.36
CA GLN A 191 -4.48 12.95 -20.73
C GLN A 191 -5.39 11.84 -21.30
N GLN A 192 -5.59 10.76 -20.53
CA GLN A 192 -6.46 9.64 -20.90
C GLN A 192 -7.94 10.04 -20.99
N MET A 193 -8.34 11.12 -20.32
CA MET A 193 -9.67 11.72 -20.42
C MET A 193 -9.80 12.76 -21.55
N GLY A 194 -8.75 12.96 -22.37
CA GLY A 194 -8.73 13.95 -23.44
C GLY A 194 -8.57 15.41 -22.97
N ARG A 195 -8.15 15.62 -21.71
CA ARG A 195 -7.97 16.93 -21.07
C ARG A 195 -6.51 17.39 -21.15
N ARG A 196 -6.06 17.72 -22.36
CA ARG A 196 -4.63 18.02 -22.63
C ARG A 196 -4.12 19.25 -21.89
N GLU A 197 -4.88 20.35 -21.87
CA GLU A 197 -4.47 21.59 -21.19
C GLU A 197 -4.28 21.43 -19.67
N GLU A 198 -5.16 20.66 -19.00
CA GLU A 198 -4.98 20.31 -17.60
C GLU A 198 -3.77 19.38 -17.40
N SER A 199 -3.62 18.39 -18.28
CA SER A 199 -2.51 17.45 -18.25
C SER A 199 -1.16 18.15 -18.37
N ASP A 200 -1.00 19.04 -19.35
CA ASP A 200 0.25 19.76 -19.62
C ASP A 200 0.67 20.64 -18.45
N ARG A 201 -0.27 21.36 -17.82
CA ARG A 201 -0.03 22.16 -16.61
C ARG A 201 0.41 21.31 -15.42
N GLN A 202 -0.16 20.11 -15.28
CA GLN A 202 0.23 19.19 -14.21
C GLN A 202 1.61 18.59 -14.50
N PHE A 203 1.93 18.26 -15.75
CA PHE A 203 3.26 17.86 -16.18
C PHE A 203 4.31 18.96 -15.93
N ASP A 204 3.99 20.23 -16.22
CA ASP A 204 4.87 21.36 -15.87
C ASP A 204 5.15 21.41 -14.37
N THR A 205 4.12 21.17 -13.54
CA THR A 205 4.29 21.09 -12.08
C THR A 205 5.21 19.93 -11.68
N VAL A 206 5.11 18.77 -12.35
CA VAL A 206 6.00 17.62 -12.07
C VAL A 206 7.46 17.98 -12.35
N VAL A 207 7.76 18.58 -13.52
CA VAL A 207 9.13 18.98 -13.89
C VAL A 207 9.66 20.08 -12.96
N GLN A 208 8.80 21.01 -12.51
CA GLN A 208 9.18 22.02 -11.52
C GLN A 208 9.53 21.42 -10.15
N LEU A 209 8.90 20.31 -9.76
CA LEU A 209 9.17 19.63 -8.50
C LEU A 209 10.42 18.75 -8.57
N ASP A 210 10.66 18.12 -9.72
CA ASP A 210 11.82 17.27 -9.95
C ASP A 210 12.20 17.26 -11.44
N GLU A 211 13.26 17.97 -11.79
CA GLU A 211 13.74 18.11 -13.18
C GLU A 211 14.19 16.79 -13.80
N ARG A 212 14.55 15.80 -12.98
CA ARG A 212 14.96 14.47 -13.45
C ARG A 212 13.82 13.74 -14.15
N LEU A 213 12.57 14.16 -13.92
CA LEU A 213 11.38 13.54 -14.51
C LEU A 213 11.05 14.07 -15.92
N VAL A 214 11.85 14.96 -16.49
CA VAL A 214 11.58 15.58 -17.81
C VAL A 214 11.38 14.53 -18.91
N ASP A 215 12.27 13.54 -19.04
CA ASP A 215 12.18 12.52 -20.10
C ASP A 215 10.94 11.62 -19.95
N VAL A 216 10.56 11.33 -18.71
CA VAL A 216 9.33 10.57 -18.39
C VAL A 216 8.10 11.38 -18.79
N VAL A 217 8.09 12.67 -18.43
CA VAL A 217 7.01 13.61 -18.76
C VAL A 217 6.87 13.80 -20.27
N ASP A 218 7.99 13.95 -21.00
CA ASP A 218 7.97 14.13 -22.45
C ASP A 218 7.42 12.88 -23.15
N THR A 219 7.81 11.68 -22.69
CA THR A 219 7.22 10.43 -23.19
C THR A 219 5.70 10.39 -23.01
N PHE A 220 5.20 10.87 -21.86
CA PHE A 220 3.76 11.00 -21.64
C PHE A 220 3.14 12.04 -22.58
N ARG A 221 3.68 13.25 -22.68
CA ARG A 221 3.16 14.33 -23.55
C ARG A 221 3.02 13.91 -25.00
N ASP A 222 4.03 13.22 -25.52
CA ASP A 222 4.04 12.68 -26.88
C ASP A 222 2.98 11.60 -27.12
N GLY A 223 2.40 11.04 -26.04
CA GLY A 223 1.46 9.93 -26.13
C GLY A 223 2.15 8.63 -26.58
N ASP A 224 3.46 8.51 -26.36
CA ASP A 224 4.26 7.33 -26.74
C ASP A 224 4.11 6.17 -25.75
N TYR A 225 2.87 5.90 -25.32
CA TYR A 225 2.57 4.84 -24.36
C TYR A 225 1.15 4.29 -24.54
N ASP A 226 0.99 3.02 -24.18
CA ASP A 226 -0.30 2.35 -23.98
C ASP A 226 -0.40 1.71 -22.59
N THR A 227 0.71 1.67 -21.85
CA THR A 227 0.78 1.03 -20.54
C THR A 227 1.60 1.90 -19.59
N VAL A 228 1.06 2.07 -18.39
CA VAL A 228 1.71 2.78 -17.29
C VAL A 228 2.06 1.77 -16.21
N LEU A 229 3.36 1.56 -15.97
CA LEU A 229 3.82 0.77 -14.83
C LEU A 229 4.08 1.70 -13.65
N VAL A 230 3.44 1.45 -12.52
CA VAL A 230 3.83 2.03 -11.22
C VAL A 230 4.59 0.95 -10.48
N VAL A 231 5.89 1.15 -10.30
CA VAL A 231 6.80 0.14 -9.75
C VAL A 231 7.24 0.54 -8.37
N GLU A 232 6.99 -0.33 -7.41
CA GLU A 232 7.32 -0.16 -6.00
C GLU A 232 8.52 -1.02 -5.61
N PHE A 233 9.44 -0.45 -4.85
CA PHE A 233 10.62 -1.15 -4.35
C PHE A 233 10.88 -0.88 -2.87
N GLY A 234 11.48 -1.86 -2.19
CA GLY A 234 11.92 -1.77 -0.80
C GLY A 234 10.80 -1.73 0.23
N ARG A 235 11.16 -1.48 1.49
CA ARG A 235 10.23 -1.31 2.62
C ARG A 235 10.21 0.14 3.06
N GLY A 236 9.01 0.69 3.19
CA GLY A 236 8.81 2.03 3.74
C GLY A 236 9.29 2.14 5.20
N PRO A 237 9.23 3.35 5.75
CA PRO A 237 9.76 3.63 7.07
C PRO A 237 8.93 2.95 8.16
N ARG A 238 9.60 2.59 9.26
CA ARG A 238 8.95 2.06 10.47
C ARG A 238 8.68 3.19 11.45
N LYS A 239 7.51 3.21 12.09
CA LYS A 239 7.23 4.12 13.21
C LYS A 239 7.74 3.51 14.51
N VAL A 240 8.64 4.19 15.21
CA VAL A 240 9.22 3.76 16.49
C VAL A 240 8.94 4.77 17.60
N ALA A 241 8.82 4.28 18.83
CA ALA A 241 8.74 5.12 20.01
C ALA A 241 10.15 5.50 20.48
N THR A 242 10.36 6.78 20.74
CA THR A 242 11.63 7.40 21.14
C THR A 242 11.41 8.43 22.26
N GLY A 243 12.51 9.01 22.76
CA GLY A 243 12.47 10.01 23.82
C GLY A 243 12.19 9.43 25.21
N PRO A 244 12.12 10.30 26.25
CA PRO A 244 11.77 9.89 27.60
C PRO A 244 10.42 9.17 27.61
N ASP A 245 10.39 7.98 28.20
CA ASP A 245 9.19 7.15 28.35
C ASP A 245 8.52 6.68 27.03
N GLY A 246 9.22 6.79 25.89
CA GLY A 246 8.68 6.39 24.58
C GLY A 246 7.53 7.29 24.12
N ALA A 247 7.54 8.56 24.51
CA ALA A 247 6.45 9.50 24.25
C ALA A 247 6.49 10.16 22.88
N ILE A 248 7.57 9.98 22.12
CA ILE A 248 7.77 10.60 20.80
C ILE A 248 7.75 9.51 19.75
N ALA A 249 6.83 9.58 18.78
CA ALA A 249 6.89 8.69 17.63
C ALA A 249 7.81 9.29 16.56
N ARG A 250 8.68 8.47 15.97
CA ARG A 250 9.54 8.87 14.86
C ARG A 250 9.47 7.81 13.76
N PHE A 251 9.47 8.26 12.51
CA PHE A 251 9.68 7.37 11.38
C PHE A 251 11.18 7.16 11.13
N GLU A 252 11.59 5.90 11.09
CA GLU A 252 12.95 5.49 10.77
C GLU A 252 12.96 4.72 9.45
N PRO A 253 13.90 5.01 8.54
CA PRO A 253 14.07 4.20 7.34
C PRO A 253 14.39 2.76 7.74
N MET A 254 13.71 1.79 7.12
CA MET A 254 14.07 0.37 7.26
C MET A 254 15.25 -0.02 6.37
N LEU A 255 15.39 0.71 5.28
CA LEU A 255 16.50 0.73 4.34
C LEU A 255 16.78 2.19 4.02
N GLU A 256 18.05 2.55 3.92
CA GLU A 256 18.43 3.87 3.41
C GLU A 256 18.01 4.01 1.95
N SER A 257 17.50 5.18 1.59
CA SER A 257 17.13 5.49 0.22
C SER A 257 18.32 6.05 -0.54
N ASP A 258 18.47 5.58 -1.78
CA ASP A 258 19.33 6.15 -2.78
C ASP A 258 18.50 6.59 -4.01
N ASP A 259 19.14 7.27 -4.94
CA ASP A 259 18.52 7.74 -6.18
C ASP A 259 18.71 6.74 -7.34
N ALA A 260 19.00 5.46 -7.05
CA ALA A 260 19.20 4.45 -8.10
C ALA A 260 17.94 4.34 -9.00
N PRO A 261 18.09 4.49 -10.32
CA PRO A 261 16.98 4.38 -11.26
C PRO A 261 16.46 2.95 -11.36
N LEU A 262 15.24 2.83 -11.86
CA LEU A 262 14.68 1.56 -12.31
C LEU A 262 15.10 1.31 -13.76
N ILE A 263 15.81 0.21 -14.01
CA ILE A 263 16.12 -0.29 -15.33
C ILE A 263 14.90 -1.05 -15.87
N VAL A 264 14.36 -0.58 -17.00
CA VAL A 264 13.23 -1.21 -17.68
C VAL A 264 13.69 -1.69 -19.04
N THR A 265 13.57 -2.99 -19.31
CA THR A 265 13.85 -3.57 -20.63
C THR A 265 12.58 -4.13 -21.25
N ALA A 266 12.18 -3.59 -22.39
CA ALA A 266 10.99 -3.99 -23.16
C ALA A 266 11.25 -3.76 -24.66
N ASN A 267 10.73 -4.62 -25.53
CA ASN A 267 10.88 -4.53 -26.99
C ASN A 267 12.36 -4.47 -27.41
N GLY A 268 13.21 -5.25 -26.72
CA GLY A 268 14.67 -5.23 -26.87
C GLY A 268 15.37 -3.90 -26.53
N ARG A 269 14.66 -2.92 -25.95
CA ARG A 269 15.19 -1.61 -25.56
C ARG A 269 15.27 -1.50 -24.05
N THR A 270 16.37 -0.96 -23.55
CA THR A 270 16.55 -0.65 -22.13
C THR A 270 16.43 0.86 -21.92
N ARG A 271 15.70 1.26 -20.88
CA ARG A 271 15.54 2.64 -20.43
C ARG A 271 15.72 2.72 -18.92
N GLU A 272 16.25 3.85 -18.46
CA GLU A 272 16.38 4.17 -17.04
C GLU A 272 15.22 5.07 -16.62
N MET A 273 14.51 4.67 -15.57
CA MET A 273 13.39 5.43 -15.02
C MET A 273 13.80 6.05 -13.69
N PRO A 274 13.79 7.39 -13.58
CA PRO A 274 14.15 8.08 -12.34
C PRO A 274 13.18 7.77 -11.20
N LEU A 275 13.66 7.92 -9.97
CA LEU A 275 12.84 7.84 -8.76
C LEU A 275 11.79 8.95 -8.75
N VAL A 276 10.50 8.59 -8.68
CA VAL A 276 9.38 9.56 -8.66
C VAL A 276 8.97 9.90 -7.22
N LEU A 277 9.06 8.93 -6.31
CA LEU A 277 8.70 9.11 -4.91
C LEU A 277 9.61 8.32 -3.98
N ASP A 278 10.08 8.98 -2.93
CA ASP A 278 10.79 8.36 -1.81
C ASP A 278 9.97 8.54 -0.52
N VAL A 279 9.39 7.44 -0.05
CA VAL A 279 8.52 7.44 1.13
C VAL A 279 9.33 7.67 2.41
N ASN A 280 10.61 7.29 2.45
CA ASN A 280 11.46 7.61 3.60
C ASN A 280 11.70 9.12 3.70
N ARG A 281 12.07 9.77 2.58
CA ARG A 281 12.26 11.24 2.53
C ARG A 281 10.96 11.96 2.89
N MET A 282 9.81 11.49 2.41
CA MET A 282 8.51 12.04 2.81
C MET A 282 8.25 11.91 4.31
N ALA A 283 8.48 10.75 4.91
CA ALA A 283 8.22 10.53 6.33
C ALA A 283 9.17 11.32 7.26
N GLN A 284 10.32 11.76 6.73
CA GLN A 284 11.26 12.64 7.42
C GLN A 284 10.96 14.13 7.22
N ASP A 285 10.18 14.52 6.20
CA ASP A 285 9.76 15.91 5.99
C ASP A 285 8.66 16.28 7.00
N HIS A 286 8.92 17.28 7.84
CA HIS A 286 7.99 17.72 8.88
C HIS A 286 6.61 18.11 8.31
N ARG A 287 6.53 18.60 7.06
CA ARG A 287 5.23 18.92 6.41
C ARG A 287 4.33 17.70 6.32
N TRP A 288 4.95 16.56 6.10
CA TRP A 288 4.33 15.27 5.85
C TRP A 288 4.21 14.42 7.13
N ASN A 289 4.89 14.82 8.22
CA ASN A 289 4.91 14.15 9.53
C ASN A 289 4.57 15.12 10.69
N ASN A 290 3.61 16.04 10.47
CA ASN A 290 3.32 17.13 11.41
C ASN A 290 2.42 16.76 12.61
N LEU A 291 1.76 15.58 12.61
CA LEU A 291 0.85 15.21 13.70
C LEU A 291 1.61 14.86 14.98
N GLU A 292 2.81 14.30 14.84
CA GLU A 292 3.67 13.94 15.97
C GLU A 292 4.32 15.16 16.63
N ASP A 293 4.56 16.24 15.88
CA ASP A 293 5.14 17.48 16.41
C ASP A 293 4.23 18.11 17.46
N MET A 294 2.93 18.15 17.19
CA MET A 294 1.97 18.67 18.17
C MET A 294 1.83 17.77 19.40
N ARG A 295 1.93 16.44 19.25
CA ARG A 295 1.89 15.52 20.40
C ARG A 295 3.14 15.66 21.26
N THR A 296 4.30 15.80 20.63
CA THR A 296 5.58 16.03 21.31
C THR A 296 5.55 17.35 22.07
N ALA A 297 5.04 18.42 21.46
CA ALA A 297 4.84 19.71 22.13
C ALA A 297 3.93 19.57 23.37
N LYS A 298 2.80 18.84 23.27
CA LYS A 298 1.90 18.58 24.41
C LYS A 298 2.58 17.78 25.53
N SER A 299 3.34 16.73 25.20
CA SER A 299 4.04 15.88 26.17
C SER A 299 5.14 16.65 26.91
N ARG A 300 5.92 17.48 26.19
CA ARG A 300 6.96 18.33 26.80
C ARG A 300 6.32 19.43 27.68
N LEU A 301 5.22 20.03 27.25
CA LEU A 301 4.44 20.96 28.09
C LEU A 301 3.97 20.28 29.39
N GLY A 302 3.46 19.04 29.29
CA GLY A 302 3.08 18.24 30.46
C GLY A 302 4.27 17.97 31.41
N SER A 303 5.45 17.66 30.87
CA SER A 303 6.68 17.46 31.65
C SER A 303 7.14 18.73 32.37
N LEU A 304 7.03 19.88 31.71
CA LEU A 304 7.31 21.19 32.30
C LEU A 304 6.32 21.54 33.41
N MET A 305 5.04 21.22 33.23
CA MET A 305 4.01 21.38 34.27
C MET A 305 4.28 20.49 35.49
N MET A 306 4.74 19.25 35.30
CA MET A 306 5.17 18.40 36.42
C MET A 306 6.38 18.97 37.15
N ALA A 307 7.39 19.46 36.42
CA ALA A 307 8.59 20.04 37.02
C ALA A 307 8.25 21.32 37.81
N GLY A 308 7.45 22.22 37.22
CA GLY A 308 6.96 23.43 37.88
C GLY A 308 6.06 23.12 39.09
N GLY A 309 5.17 22.13 38.96
CA GLY A 309 4.32 21.67 40.06
C GLY A 309 5.12 21.08 41.22
N THR A 310 6.16 20.29 40.92
CA THR A 310 7.07 19.73 41.93
C THR A 310 7.87 20.82 42.63
N ALA A 311 8.43 21.77 41.88
CA ALA A 311 9.17 22.90 42.45
C ALA A 311 8.31 23.74 43.38
N ALA A 312 7.07 24.06 42.98
CA ALA A 312 6.12 24.81 43.80
C ALA A 312 5.71 24.09 45.09
N VAL A 313 5.59 22.76 45.04
CA VAL A 313 5.30 21.93 46.24
C VAL A 313 6.50 21.87 47.19
N VAL A 314 7.73 21.78 46.65
CA VAL A 314 8.95 21.68 47.48
C VAL A 314 9.35 23.02 48.10
N SER A 315 9.11 24.14 47.42
CA SER A 315 9.46 25.48 47.93
C SER A 315 8.59 25.97 49.10
N ASP A 316 7.50 25.26 49.42
CA ASP A 316 6.48 25.67 50.39
C ASP A 316 6.42 24.71 51.60
N LEU A 317 7.46 23.89 51.82
CA LEU A 317 7.51 22.89 52.89
C LEU A 317 7.79 23.45 54.30
N ASP A 318 8.21 24.71 54.43
CA ASP A 318 8.61 25.33 55.71
C ASP A 318 7.51 26.16 56.40
N ASP A 319 6.34 26.37 55.78
CA ASP A 319 5.21 27.10 56.38
C ASP A 319 3.85 26.42 56.07
N LYS A 320 2.80 26.77 56.83
CA LYS A 320 1.45 26.17 56.69
C LYS A 320 0.99 26.13 55.22
N PRO A 321 0.33 25.05 54.76
CA PRO A 321 0.05 24.81 53.35
C PRO A 321 -0.64 26.01 52.70
N SER A 322 0.09 26.70 51.82
CA SER A 322 -0.38 27.90 51.14
C SER A 322 -1.13 27.54 49.84
N THR A 323 -1.75 28.53 49.21
CA THR A 323 -2.36 28.41 47.88
C THR A 323 -1.37 27.88 46.83
N ALA A 324 -0.06 28.13 46.99
CA ALA A 324 0.97 27.68 46.07
C ALA A 324 1.13 26.15 46.06
N THR A 325 1.02 25.50 47.22
CA THR A 325 1.04 24.04 47.34
C THR A 325 -0.11 23.38 46.56
N TRP A 326 -1.33 23.93 46.65
CA TRP A 326 -2.49 23.39 45.92
C TRP A 326 -2.41 23.61 44.40
N VAL A 327 -1.87 24.76 43.97
CA VAL A 327 -1.59 25.02 42.55
C VAL A 327 -0.51 24.07 42.04
N GLY A 328 0.55 23.84 42.81
CA GLY A 328 1.63 22.91 42.47
C GLY A 328 1.15 21.47 42.34
N LEU A 329 0.32 20.99 43.28
CA LEU A 329 -0.29 19.67 43.21
C LEU A 329 -1.24 19.53 42.01
N GLY A 330 -2.03 20.57 41.71
CA GLY A 330 -2.89 20.62 40.53
C GLY A 330 -2.11 20.50 39.22
N LEU A 331 -1.00 21.24 39.08
CA LEU A 331 -0.11 21.17 37.93
C LEU A 331 0.59 19.82 37.81
N LEU A 332 1.01 19.23 38.94
CA LEU A 332 1.62 17.90 38.97
C LEU A 332 0.62 16.82 38.53
N LEU A 333 -0.61 16.83 39.05
CA LEU A 333 -1.65 15.89 38.65
C LEU A 333 -2.06 16.08 37.19
N ALA A 334 -2.18 17.32 36.71
CA ALA A 334 -2.45 17.61 35.31
C ALA A 334 -1.31 17.12 34.40
N GLY A 335 -0.06 17.37 34.79
CA GLY A 335 1.12 16.89 34.07
C GLY A 335 1.24 15.36 34.07
N ALA A 336 0.95 14.71 35.20
CA ALA A 336 0.93 13.25 35.31
C ALA A 336 -0.20 12.61 34.50
N ALA A 337 -1.40 13.21 34.47
CA ALA A 337 -2.51 12.77 33.64
C ALA A 337 -2.20 12.96 32.14
N ALA A 338 -1.58 14.08 31.77
CA ALA A 338 -1.10 14.32 30.41
C ALA A 338 -0.02 13.30 29.99
N LYS A 339 0.86 12.92 30.92
CA LYS A 339 1.94 11.93 30.69
C LYS A 339 1.45 10.47 30.69
N GLY A 340 0.46 10.13 31.51
CA GLY A 340 -0.07 8.77 31.65
C GLY A 340 -0.71 8.20 30.38
N GLY A 341 -1.14 9.08 29.45
CA GLY A 341 -1.62 8.71 28.12
C GLY A 341 -0.60 8.90 26.99
N ALA A 342 0.65 9.30 27.29
CA ALA A 342 1.57 9.86 26.31
C ALA A 342 2.44 8.85 25.54
N ARG A 343 2.24 7.53 25.69
CA ARG A 343 2.99 6.57 24.86
C ARG A 343 2.71 6.85 23.40
N ALA A 344 3.79 6.99 22.62
CA ALA A 344 3.72 7.20 21.19
C ALA A 344 2.89 6.10 20.52
N ASP A 345 1.99 6.52 19.62
CA ASP A 345 1.30 5.58 18.75
C ASP A 345 2.26 5.15 17.63
N THR A 346 2.70 3.89 17.68
CA THR A 346 3.59 3.31 16.68
C THR A 346 2.82 2.55 15.59
N GLU A 347 1.48 2.63 15.57
CA GLU A 347 0.67 2.06 14.49
C GLU A 347 0.95 2.83 13.19
N HIS A 348 1.31 2.10 12.13
CA HIS A 348 1.64 2.64 10.81
C HIS A 348 1.42 1.57 9.72
N CYS A 349 1.34 2.00 8.47
CA CYS A 349 1.22 1.12 7.32
C CYS A 349 2.59 0.52 6.93
N GLU A 350 2.96 -0.59 7.58
CA GLU A 350 4.20 -1.32 7.33
C GLU A 350 4.37 -1.90 5.89
N LEU A 351 3.34 -1.80 5.05
CA LEU A 351 3.34 -2.30 3.67
C LEU A 351 3.69 -1.24 2.62
N LEU A 352 3.86 0.01 3.04
CA LEU A 352 4.30 1.06 2.13
C LEU A 352 5.65 0.73 1.49
N PRO A 353 5.88 1.15 0.24
CA PRO A 353 7.17 1.02 -0.41
C PRO A 353 8.19 1.98 0.20
N GLN A 354 9.45 1.72 -0.09
CA GLN A 354 10.51 2.70 0.12
C GLN A 354 10.50 3.72 -1.03
N ARG A 355 10.44 3.20 -2.26
CA ARG A 355 10.60 3.94 -3.50
C ARG A 355 9.50 3.61 -4.49
N VAL A 356 9.08 4.60 -5.27
CA VAL A 356 8.12 4.43 -6.37
C VAL A 356 8.67 5.05 -7.65
N TYR A 357 8.58 4.28 -8.72
CA TYR A 357 8.94 4.66 -10.08
C TYR A 357 7.69 4.63 -10.97
N VAL A 358 7.70 5.40 -12.05
CA VAL A 358 6.65 5.37 -13.06
C VAL A 358 7.30 5.19 -14.43
N ALA A 359 6.91 4.14 -15.15
CA ALA A 359 7.44 3.83 -16.47
C ALA A 359 6.31 3.85 -17.53
N PRO A 360 6.28 4.85 -18.43
CA PRO A 360 5.46 4.79 -19.63
C PRO A 360 6.05 3.79 -20.62
N LEU A 361 5.22 2.85 -21.10
CA LEU A 361 5.60 1.83 -22.06
C LEU A 361 4.58 1.72 -23.18
N ARG A 362 5.07 1.31 -24.35
CA ARG A 362 4.25 0.82 -25.46
C ARG A 362 4.50 -0.68 -25.63
N VAL A 363 3.47 -1.48 -25.47
CA VAL A 363 3.54 -2.94 -25.60
C VAL A 363 3.31 -3.29 -27.06
N SER A 364 4.37 -3.61 -27.81
CA SER A 364 4.26 -3.85 -29.26
C SER A 364 3.82 -5.27 -29.61
N GLU A 365 4.32 -6.26 -28.85
CA GLU A 365 4.00 -7.67 -29.07
C GLU A 365 3.32 -8.23 -27.83
N ALA A 366 2.28 -9.04 -28.05
CA ALA A 366 1.69 -9.81 -26.96
C ALA A 366 2.74 -10.78 -26.40
N ASP A 367 2.77 -10.90 -25.09
CA ASP A 367 3.59 -11.88 -24.37
C ASP A 367 5.12 -11.64 -24.37
N GLU A 368 5.62 -10.54 -24.95
CA GLU A 368 7.02 -10.16 -24.78
C GLU A 368 7.30 -9.84 -23.30
N PRO A 369 8.30 -10.49 -22.67
CA PRO A 369 8.59 -10.26 -21.26
C PRO A 369 9.20 -8.87 -21.05
N ILE A 370 8.71 -8.15 -20.04
CA ILE A 370 9.27 -6.87 -19.60
C ILE A 370 10.13 -7.12 -18.38
N ALA A 371 11.43 -6.80 -18.47
CA ALA A 371 12.33 -6.91 -17.34
C ALA A 371 12.37 -5.59 -16.55
N LEU A 372 12.26 -5.71 -15.23
CA LEU A 372 12.37 -4.61 -14.28
C LEU A 372 13.48 -4.95 -13.27
N GLU A 373 14.37 -4.00 -13.00
CA GLU A 373 15.46 -4.16 -12.03
C GLU A 373 15.87 -2.78 -11.50
N VAL A 374 16.02 -2.61 -10.19
CA VAL A 374 16.63 -1.39 -9.63
C VAL A 374 18.13 -1.43 -9.86
N GLU A 375 18.69 -0.36 -10.41
CA GLU A 375 20.13 -0.26 -10.64
C GLU A 375 20.88 -0.54 -9.34
N SER A 376 21.98 -1.31 -9.43
CA SER A 376 22.80 -1.79 -8.30
C SER A 376 22.17 -2.84 -7.37
N ASP A 377 20.91 -3.22 -7.58
CA ASP A 377 20.26 -4.32 -6.84
C ASP A 377 19.73 -5.42 -7.78
N PRO A 378 20.58 -6.35 -8.25
CA PRO A 378 20.14 -7.47 -9.09
C PRO A 378 19.20 -8.45 -8.37
N SER A 379 19.07 -8.35 -7.03
CA SER A 379 18.10 -9.13 -6.27
C SER A 379 16.65 -8.66 -6.51
N SER A 380 16.49 -7.43 -7.00
CA SER A 380 15.19 -6.81 -7.29
C SER A 380 14.56 -7.27 -8.61
N ARG A 381 15.31 -7.99 -9.45
CA ARG A 381 14.92 -8.32 -10.82
C ARG A 381 13.59 -9.07 -10.89
N LEU A 382 12.71 -8.60 -11.78
CA LEU A 382 11.42 -9.21 -12.09
C LEU A 382 11.16 -9.20 -13.61
N LEU A 383 10.82 -10.37 -14.18
CA LEU A 383 10.26 -10.50 -15.52
C LEU A 383 8.73 -10.53 -15.44
N LEU A 384 8.10 -9.53 -16.03
CA LEU A 384 6.66 -9.47 -16.23
C LEU A 384 6.28 -10.19 -17.51
N THR A 385 5.30 -11.09 -17.44
CA THR A 385 4.82 -11.87 -18.60
C THR A 385 3.32 -11.69 -18.80
N GLY A 386 2.87 -11.86 -20.04
CA GLY A 386 1.46 -11.90 -20.42
C GLY A 386 0.80 -10.53 -20.50
N LEU A 387 1.60 -9.46 -20.43
CA LEU A 387 1.07 -8.13 -20.66
C LEU A 387 0.74 -8.01 -22.16
N THR A 388 -0.50 -7.65 -22.45
CA THR A 388 -0.98 -7.42 -23.81
C THR A 388 -1.32 -5.95 -23.98
N ALA A 389 -1.16 -5.42 -25.19
CA ALA A 389 -1.57 -4.06 -25.50
C ALA A 389 -3.09 -3.90 -25.23
N PRO A 390 -3.51 -2.81 -24.57
CA PRO A 390 -4.93 -2.53 -24.40
C PRO A 390 -5.59 -2.16 -25.74
N PRO A 391 -6.92 -2.06 -25.81
CA PRO A 391 -7.62 -1.53 -26.98
C PRO A 391 -7.08 -0.15 -27.39
N GLN A 392 -7.06 0.11 -28.70
CA GLN A 392 -6.52 1.35 -29.26
C GLN A 392 -7.16 2.60 -28.62
N GLY A 393 -6.32 3.58 -28.27
CA GLY A 393 -6.76 4.85 -27.69
C GLY A 393 -7.05 4.79 -26.19
N THR A 394 -6.79 3.66 -25.53
CA THR A 394 -6.84 3.53 -24.07
C THR A 394 -5.48 3.12 -23.56
N ALA A 395 -5.06 3.69 -22.42
CA ALA A 395 -3.96 3.14 -21.66
C ALA A 395 -4.47 2.18 -20.58
N GLN A 396 -3.60 1.27 -20.14
CA GLN A 396 -3.78 0.47 -18.95
C GLN A 396 -2.75 0.82 -17.88
N LEU A 397 -3.10 0.63 -16.60
CA LEU A 397 -2.15 0.76 -15.49
C LEU A 397 -1.84 -0.60 -14.86
N ARG A 398 -0.60 -0.81 -14.43
CA ARG A 398 -0.17 -1.94 -13.59
C ARG A 398 0.60 -1.43 -12.38
N LEU A 399 0.19 -1.86 -11.19
CA LEU A 399 1.00 -1.73 -9.98
C LEU A 399 1.87 -2.97 -9.83
N ILE A 400 3.18 -2.77 -9.67
CA ILE A 400 4.16 -3.86 -9.51
C ILE A 400 4.94 -3.62 -8.24
N ARG A 401 5.01 -4.63 -7.37
CA ARG A 401 5.93 -4.64 -6.23
C ARG A 401 7.09 -5.57 -6.55
N LEU A 402 8.29 -5.01 -6.65
CA LEU A 402 9.51 -5.78 -6.84
C LEU A 402 9.84 -6.56 -5.56
N VAL A 403 10.49 -7.70 -5.75
CA VAL A 403 11.09 -8.43 -4.63
C VAL A 403 12.26 -7.63 -4.06
N SER A 404 12.51 -7.74 -2.76
CA SER A 404 13.65 -7.10 -2.10
C SER A 404 14.09 -7.93 -0.89
N HIS A 405 15.29 -7.65 -0.39
CA HIS A 405 15.87 -8.35 0.76
C HIS A 405 16.08 -9.86 0.56
N GLN A 406 16.38 -10.27 -0.66
CA GLN A 406 16.77 -11.64 -0.98
C GLN A 406 18.20 -11.64 -1.52
N ALA A 407 18.96 -12.70 -1.27
CA ALA A 407 20.31 -12.81 -1.84
C ALA A 407 20.25 -12.95 -3.39
N GLN A 408 19.17 -13.53 -3.89
CA GLN A 408 18.89 -13.71 -5.31
C GLN A 408 17.38 -13.59 -5.53
N PRO A 409 16.93 -13.11 -6.69
CA PRO A 409 15.51 -13.08 -7.01
C PRO A 409 14.99 -14.53 -7.13
N PRO A 410 13.74 -14.80 -6.70
CA PRO A 410 13.19 -16.13 -6.73
C PRO A 410 13.02 -16.61 -8.19
N ALA A 411 12.96 -17.94 -8.39
CA ALA A 411 12.90 -18.50 -9.74
C ALA A 411 11.75 -17.93 -10.59
N TRP A 412 10.55 -17.80 -10.00
CA TRP A 412 9.37 -17.24 -10.67
C TRP A 412 9.56 -15.80 -11.14
N ALA A 413 10.47 -15.02 -10.55
CA ALA A 413 10.74 -13.65 -10.95
C ALA A 413 11.71 -13.55 -12.14
N ARG A 414 12.37 -14.65 -12.52
CA ARG A 414 13.40 -14.65 -13.58
C ARG A 414 13.06 -15.47 -14.83
N THR A 415 12.09 -16.36 -14.76
CA THR A 415 11.84 -17.29 -15.88
C THR A 415 11.07 -16.63 -17.02
N GLY A 416 10.07 -15.79 -16.69
CA GLY A 416 9.12 -15.22 -17.64
C GLY A 416 8.27 -16.26 -18.39
N ARG A 417 8.35 -17.56 -18.05
CA ARG A 417 7.66 -18.65 -18.75
C ARG A 417 6.38 -19.02 -18.04
N VAL A 418 5.24 -18.94 -18.71
CA VAL A 418 3.95 -19.38 -18.14
C VAL A 418 3.83 -20.91 -18.18
N HIS A 419 3.60 -21.52 -17.01
CA HIS A 419 3.49 -22.98 -16.85
C HIS A 419 2.06 -23.52 -16.85
N TYR A 420 1.04 -22.65 -16.70
CA TYR A 420 -0.36 -23.06 -16.55
C TYR A 420 -1.29 -22.18 -17.40
N ALA A 421 -2.15 -22.81 -18.19
CA ALA A 421 -3.20 -22.11 -18.91
C ALA A 421 -4.19 -21.45 -17.94
N ASN A 422 -4.50 -20.18 -18.16
CA ASN A 422 -5.32 -19.34 -17.28
C ASN A 422 -6.08 -18.28 -18.09
N ASP A 423 -7.05 -17.60 -17.48
CA ASP A 423 -7.93 -16.65 -18.21
C ASP A 423 -7.30 -15.28 -18.48
N ARG A 424 -6.08 -15.04 -18.00
CA ARG A 424 -5.38 -13.74 -18.10
C ARG A 424 -4.19 -13.78 -19.06
N TYR A 425 -3.92 -14.93 -19.67
CA TYR A 425 -2.81 -15.15 -20.60
C TYR A 425 -3.33 -15.82 -21.87
N SER A 426 -3.13 -15.16 -23.01
CA SER A 426 -3.54 -15.66 -24.32
C SER A 426 -2.47 -16.47 -25.04
N GLY A 427 -1.23 -16.45 -24.55
CA GLY A 427 -0.12 -17.19 -25.16
C GLY A 427 -0.23 -18.71 -24.95
N ASP A 428 0.73 -19.43 -25.54
CA ASP A 428 0.78 -20.89 -25.46
C ASP A 428 1.23 -21.35 -24.07
N ALA A 429 0.26 -21.80 -23.26
CA ALA A 429 0.50 -22.45 -21.99
C ALA A 429 -0.15 -23.83 -21.99
N PRO A 430 0.51 -24.87 -21.45
CA PRO A 430 -0.05 -26.21 -21.43
C PRO A 430 -1.37 -26.22 -20.64
N GLY A 431 -2.43 -26.72 -21.27
CA GLY A 431 -3.80 -26.56 -20.75
C GLY A 431 -4.80 -27.64 -21.18
N ALA A 432 -4.34 -28.81 -21.63
CA ALA A 432 -5.21 -29.86 -22.18
C ALA A 432 -6.10 -30.57 -21.14
N LEU A 433 -5.78 -30.47 -19.84
CA LEU A 433 -6.51 -31.11 -18.75
C LEU A 433 -6.63 -30.15 -17.53
N PRO A 434 -7.75 -30.17 -16.78
CA PRO A 434 -7.89 -29.41 -15.54
C PRO A 434 -6.79 -29.74 -14.52
N PHE A 435 -6.28 -28.72 -13.83
CA PHE A 435 -5.30 -28.88 -12.75
C PHE A 435 -5.80 -29.78 -11.62
N ILE A 436 -7.11 -29.71 -11.32
CA ILE A 436 -7.74 -30.55 -10.28
C ILE A 436 -7.76 -32.05 -10.62
N LEU A 437 -7.44 -32.42 -11.87
CA LEU A 437 -7.32 -33.79 -12.36
C LEU A 437 -5.87 -34.13 -12.75
N GLY A 438 -4.88 -33.37 -12.26
CA GLY A 438 -3.46 -33.58 -12.56
C GLY A 438 -2.94 -32.85 -13.81
N GLY A 439 -3.79 -32.06 -14.48
CA GLY A 439 -3.40 -31.27 -15.65
C GLY A 439 -2.71 -29.95 -15.30
N ARG A 440 -2.64 -29.04 -16.28
CA ARG A 440 -2.03 -27.70 -16.14
C ARG A 440 -2.98 -26.54 -16.46
N CYS A 441 -4.27 -26.82 -16.64
CA CYS A 441 -5.27 -25.78 -16.87
C CYS A 441 -5.95 -25.33 -15.58
N VAL A 442 -5.93 -24.02 -15.31
CA VAL A 442 -6.67 -23.37 -14.22
C VAL A 442 -7.64 -22.31 -14.72
N ARG A 443 -7.99 -22.34 -16.02
CA ARG A 443 -9.04 -21.51 -16.62
C ARG A 443 -10.40 -21.79 -15.96
N ARG A 444 -11.28 -20.78 -15.94
CA ARG A 444 -12.64 -20.93 -15.41
C ARG A 444 -13.43 -21.98 -16.19
N PRO A 445 -14.28 -22.79 -15.52
CA PRO A 445 -15.11 -23.76 -16.21
C PRO A 445 -16.15 -23.06 -17.12
N SER A 446 -15.86 -23.07 -18.42
CA SER A 446 -16.69 -22.51 -19.50
C SER A 446 -16.94 -23.55 -20.60
N ALA A 447 -17.82 -23.21 -21.56
CA ALA A 447 -18.06 -24.06 -22.73
C ALA A 447 -16.82 -24.22 -23.61
N GLU A 448 -16.09 -23.13 -23.83
CA GLU A 448 -14.84 -23.10 -24.58
C GLU A 448 -13.76 -23.97 -23.93
N VAL A 449 -13.55 -23.79 -22.62
CA VAL A 449 -12.56 -24.56 -21.87
C VAL A 449 -12.88 -26.05 -21.87
N LEU A 450 -14.16 -26.42 -21.76
CA LEU A 450 -14.58 -27.81 -21.89
C LEU A 450 -14.35 -28.36 -23.30
N ALA A 451 -14.66 -27.59 -24.34
CA ALA A 451 -14.42 -27.99 -25.72
C ALA A 451 -12.93 -28.25 -25.99
N ASP A 452 -12.03 -27.46 -25.39
CA ASP A 452 -10.59 -27.70 -25.46
C ASP A 452 -10.18 -29.02 -24.81
N TYR A 453 -10.71 -29.33 -23.62
CA TYR A 453 -10.47 -30.63 -22.98
C TYR A 453 -10.96 -31.80 -23.84
N GLN A 454 -12.15 -31.66 -24.42
CA GLN A 454 -12.75 -32.69 -25.28
C GLN A 454 -11.96 -32.90 -26.57
N ARG A 455 -11.44 -31.82 -27.17
CA ARG A 455 -10.56 -31.90 -28.34
C ARG A 455 -9.25 -32.63 -28.02
N ALA A 456 -8.79 -32.55 -26.78
CA ALA A 456 -7.63 -33.29 -26.28
C ALA A 456 -7.95 -34.73 -25.84
N GLY A 457 -9.19 -35.22 -26.03
CA GLY A 457 -9.62 -36.56 -25.64
C GLY A 457 -9.97 -36.71 -24.15
N HIS A 458 -10.11 -35.60 -23.43
CA HIS A 458 -10.48 -35.59 -22.01
C HIS A 458 -11.93 -35.14 -21.80
N LEU A 459 -12.61 -35.73 -20.81
CA LEU A 459 -13.95 -35.30 -20.39
C LEU A 459 -14.99 -35.29 -21.54
N GLU A 460 -14.86 -36.18 -22.53
CA GLU A 460 -15.73 -36.26 -23.72
C GLU A 460 -17.24 -36.28 -23.41
N ARG A 461 -17.61 -36.86 -22.27
CA ARG A 461 -19.01 -37.00 -21.82
C ARG A 461 -19.46 -35.95 -20.80
N PHE A 462 -18.62 -34.95 -20.51
CA PHE A 462 -18.98 -33.89 -19.59
C PHE A 462 -19.83 -32.83 -20.29
N THR A 463 -20.74 -32.23 -19.52
CA THR A 463 -21.37 -30.96 -19.85
C THR A 463 -20.71 -29.84 -19.06
N VAL A 464 -20.92 -28.58 -19.47
CA VAL A 464 -20.40 -27.42 -18.72
C VAL A 464 -20.92 -27.40 -17.28
N SER A 465 -22.20 -27.76 -17.05
CA SER A 465 -22.74 -27.89 -15.69
C SER A 465 -21.97 -28.91 -14.88
N ARG A 466 -21.73 -30.10 -15.44
CA ARG A 466 -21.00 -31.18 -14.76
C ARG A 466 -19.56 -30.78 -14.43
N LEU A 467 -18.90 -30.05 -15.32
CA LEU A 467 -17.56 -29.51 -15.06
C LEU A 467 -17.60 -28.50 -13.90
N ARG A 468 -18.58 -27.59 -13.87
CA ARG A 468 -18.77 -26.64 -12.76
C ARG A 468 -19.07 -27.36 -11.45
N ASP A 469 -19.91 -28.39 -11.48
CA ASP A 469 -20.28 -29.16 -10.30
C ASP A 469 -19.07 -29.92 -9.74
N LEU A 470 -18.16 -30.40 -10.61
CA LEU A 470 -16.88 -30.97 -10.19
C LEU A 470 -16.06 -29.95 -9.38
N TYR A 471 -15.85 -28.73 -9.90
CA TYR A 471 -15.12 -27.70 -9.16
C TYR A 471 -15.81 -27.29 -7.84
N ARG A 472 -17.15 -27.17 -7.83
CA ARG A 472 -17.91 -26.90 -6.59
C ARG A 472 -17.77 -28.01 -5.57
N SER A 473 -17.73 -29.27 -6.00
CA SER A 473 -17.53 -30.41 -5.10
C SER A 473 -16.16 -30.39 -4.41
N GLU A 474 -15.17 -29.74 -5.02
CA GLU A 474 -13.85 -29.49 -4.44
C GLU A 474 -13.79 -28.19 -3.59
N GLY A 475 -14.91 -27.47 -3.48
CA GLY A 475 -15.02 -26.18 -2.79
C GLY A 475 -14.30 -25.04 -3.50
N ILE A 476 -14.07 -25.15 -4.82
CA ILE A 476 -13.37 -24.15 -5.62
C ILE A 476 -14.37 -23.15 -6.21
N SER A 477 -14.10 -21.85 -6.03
CA SER A 477 -14.83 -20.74 -6.67
C SER A 477 -14.05 -20.16 -7.83
N TRP A 478 -14.77 -19.58 -8.79
CA TRP A 478 -14.18 -18.93 -9.98
C TRP A 478 -14.87 -17.63 -10.37
N ASP A 479 -15.89 -17.21 -9.62
CA ASP A 479 -16.60 -15.97 -9.87
C ASP A 479 -15.86 -14.82 -9.18
N ASP A 480 -15.28 -13.91 -9.97
CA ASP A 480 -14.76 -12.63 -9.47
C ASP A 480 -15.91 -11.74 -8.95
N ASP A 481 -17.12 -11.96 -9.49
CA ASP A 481 -18.33 -11.18 -9.29
C ASP A 481 -19.17 -11.60 -8.08
N ASP A 482 -18.73 -12.60 -7.30
CA ASP A 482 -19.15 -12.64 -5.90
C ASP A 482 -18.53 -11.41 -5.25
N ALA A 483 -19.18 -10.26 -5.44
CA ALA A 483 -18.68 -8.93 -5.14
C ALA A 483 -18.36 -8.76 -3.64
N GLY A 484 -18.66 -9.76 -2.82
CA GLY A 484 -18.33 -9.87 -1.40
C GLY A 484 -17.57 -11.13 -0.99
N ALA A 485 -17.15 -11.97 -1.93
CA ALA A 485 -16.28 -13.09 -1.60
C ALA A 485 -15.01 -12.53 -0.97
N GLN A 486 -14.74 -13.00 0.25
CA GLN A 486 -13.47 -12.76 0.90
C GLN A 486 -12.34 -13.20 -0.05
N PRO A 487 -11.24 -12.44 -0.12
CA PRO A 487 -10.09 -12.86 -0.91
C PRO A 487 -9.67 -14.28 -0.54
N ARG A 488 -9.62 -15.16 -1.55
CA ARG A 488 -9.23 -16.57 -1.40
C ARG A 488 -7.86 -16.77 -2.01
N ARG A 489 -7.15 -17.78 -1.50
CA ARG A 489 -5.90 -18.23 -2.11
C ARG A 489 -6.21 -18.93 -3.44
N HIS A 490 -5.33 -18.78 -4.42
CA HIS A 490 -5.43 -19.48 -5.70
C HIS A 490 -5.18 -21.00 -5.53
N VAL A 491 -5.80 -21.84 -6.37
CA VAL A 491 -5.67 -23.31 -6.28
C VAL A 491 -4.23 -23.81 -6.45
N LEU A 492 -3.41 -23.11 -7.24
CA LEU A 492 -1.98 -23.44 -7.43
C LEU A 492 -1.18 -23.36 -6.11
N GLU A 493 -1.68 -22.61 -5.13
CA GLU A 493 -1.03 -22.42 -3.83
C GLU A 493 -1.78 -23.15 -2.70
N GLY A 494 -2.57 -24.16 -3.05
CA GLY A 494 -3.38 -24.94 -2.14
C GLY A 494 -4.71 -24.28 -1.73
N GLY A 495 -5.11 -23.22 -2.43
CA GLY A 495 -6.31 -22.46 -2.16
C GLY A 495 -7.61 -23.06 -2.71
N THR A 496 -8.61 -22.18 -2.90
CA THR A 496 -9.97 -22.54 -3.36
C THR A 496 -10.51 -21.54 -4.38
N SER A 497 -9.63 -20.82 -5.08
CA SER A 497 -10.00 -19.86 -6.10
C SER A 497 -9.31 -20.12 -7.43
N LEU A 498 -10.02 -19.97 -8.54
CA LEU A 498 -9.47 -19.87 -9.89
C LEU A 498 -9.26 -18.42 -10.35
N ALA A 499 -9.49 -17.43 -9.48
CA ALA A 499 -9.27 -16.04 -9.84
C ALA A 499 -7.78 -15.80 -10.09
N ALA A 500 -7.41 -15.56 -11.34
CA ALA A 500 -6.06 -15.21 -11.74
C ALA A 500 -5.81 -13.70 -11.53
N PRO A 501 -4.64 -13.31 -10.99
CA PRO A 501 -4.24 -11.91 -10.99
C PRO A 501 -4.07 -11.39 -12.42
N LEU A 502 -4.12 -10.07 -12.61
CA LEU A 502 -3.84 -9.45 -13.90
C LEU A 502 -2.44 -9.83 -14.39
N ALA A 503 -2.33 -10.18 -15.67
CA ALA A 503 -1.05 -10.40 -16.30
C ALA A 503 -0.20 -9.11 -16.33
N GLY A 504 1.12 -9.28 -16.38
CA GLY A 504 2.08 -8.19 -16.18
C GLY A 504 2.16 -7.68 -14.74
N THR A 505 1.84 -8.51 -13.74
CA THR A 505 2.00 -8.17 -12.31
C THR A 505 2.91 -9.17 -11.60
N ALA A 506 3.46 -8.79 -10.45
CA ALA A 506 4.29 -9.67 -9.63
C ALA A 506 3.51 -10.91 -9.15
N GLY A 507 2.23 -10.74 -8.80
CA GLY A 507 1.37 -11.87 -8.40
C GLY A 507 1.13 -12.86 -9.54
N PHE A 508 0.98 -12.37 -10.78
CA PHE A 508 0.88 -13.23 -11.95
C PHE A 508 2.17 -14.01 -12.21
N ALA A 509 3.32 -13.33 -12.23
CA ALA A 509 4.62 -13.99 -12.40
C ALA A 509 4.83 -15.07 -11.33
N ARG A 510 4.57 -14.73 -10.06
CA ARG A 510 4.65 -15.66 -8.92
C ARG A 510 3.72 -16.87 -9.08
N LEU A 511 2.48 -16.68 -9.51
CA LEU A 511 1.52 -17.78 -9.62
C LEU A 511 1.78 -18.66 -10.85
N PHE A 512 2.19 -18.08 -11.97
CA PHE A 512 2.17 -18.78 -13.25
C PHE A 512 3.55 -19.06 -13.83
N CYS A 513 4.59 -18.39 -13.36
CA CYS A 513 5.96 -18.53 -13.89
C CYS A 513 6.86 -19.47 -13.06
N GLN A 514 6.24 -20.37 -12.30
CA GLN A 514 6.90 -21.49 -11.62
C GLN A 514 6.01 -22.73 -11.65
N GLU A 515 6.61 -23.89 -11.41
CA GLU A 515 5.87 -25.14 -11.21
C GLU A 515 5.35 -25.23 -9.77
N HIS A 516 4.17 -25.82 -9.63
CA HIS A 516 3.50 -26.08 -8.37
C HIS A 516 3.33 -27.58 -8.14
N LEU A 517 3.17 -27.94 -6.87
CA LEU A 517 2.83 -29.31 -6.51
C LEU A 517 1.51 -29.74 -7.18
N PRO A 518 1.37 -31.01 -7.59
CA PRO A 518 0.12 -31.52 -8.14
C PRO A 518 -1.05 -31.28 -7.18
N TYR A 519 -2.23 -31.00 -7.73
CA TYR A 519 -3.45 -30.90 -6.95
C TYR A 519 -3.76 -32.22 -6.25
N ARG A 520 -4.14 -32.14 -4.97
CA ARG A 520 -4.64 -33.27 -4.19
C ARG A 520 -6.15 -33.13 -4.03
N PRO A 521 -6.96 -33.93 -4.75
CA PRO A 521 -8.40 -33.78 -4.67
C PRO A 521 -8.96 -34.16 -3.31
N ARG A 522 -9.93 -33.36 -2.87
CA ARG A 522 -10.59 -33.45 -1.56
C ARG A 522 -11.83 -34.33 -1.63
N GLY A 523 -12.54 -34.33 -2.76
CA GLY A 523 -13.75 -35.12 -2.98
C GLY A 523 -13.46 -36.45 -3.70
N ALA A 524 -14.23 -37.48 -3.34
CA ALA A 524 -14.13 -38.80 -3.98
C ALA A 524 -14.40 -38.75 -5.50
N TRP A 525 -15.22 -37.78 -5.95
CA TRP A 525 -15.52 -37.61 -7.37
C TRP A 525 -14.27 -37.21 -8.17
N ALA A 526 -13.52 -36.20 -7.72
CA ALA A 526 -12.30 -35.77 -8.40
C ALA A 526 -11.18 -36.81 -8.28
N GLN A 527 -11.05 -37.48 -7.12
CA GLN A 527 -10.10 -38.60 -6.94
C GLN A 527 -10.34 -39.72 -7.95
N GLY A 528 -11.60 -40.15 -8.10
CA GLY A 528 -11.95 -41.21 -9.06
C GLY A 528 -11.75 -40.83 -10.53
N LEU A 529 -11.77 -39.54 -10.86
CA LEU A 529 -11.44 -39.04 -12.20
C LEU A 529 -9.94 -38.94 -12.41
N GLN A 530 -9.18 -38.52 -11.40
CA GLN A 530 -7.72 -38.40 -11.48
C GLN A 530 -7.07 -39.76 -11.74
N VAL A 531 -7.51 -40.82 -11.02
CA VAL A 531 -7.03 -42.20 -11.23
C VAL A 531 -7.34 -42.74 -12.63
N ARG A 532 -8.32 -42.20 -13.34
CA ARG A 532 -8.65 -42.59 -14.73
C ARG A 532 -7.90 -41.77 -15.77
N ALA A 533 -7.34 -40.63 -15.38
CA ALA A 533 -6.58 -39.75 -16.25
C ALA A 533 -5.08 -40.09 -16.25
N GLU A 534 -4.60 -40.67 -15.15
CA GLU A 534 -3.32 -41.41 -15.05
C GLU A 534 -3.40 -42.73 -15.81
#